data_AF-A0AAV4F7U1-F1
#
_entry.id   AF-A0AAV4F7U1-F1
#
_cell.length_a   1.000
_cell.length_b   1.000
_cell.length_c   1.000
_cell.angle_alpha   90.00
_cell.angle_beta   90.00
_cell.angle_gamma   90.00
#
_symmetry.space_group_name_H-M   'P 1'
#
loop_
_entity.id
_entity.type
_entity.pdbx_description
1 polymer ?
#
loop_
_entity_poly.entity_id
_entity_poly.type
_entity_poly.pdbx_seq_one_letter_code
_entity_poly.pdbx_strand_id
1 'polypeptide(L)'
;MFLQGPIPTRKQLFQQPKSATLAVSREDLEAHLKKTYLDTNQELPLEETAGRICSAAPGIKFNNKPPNLQEVAAVIYQARAKSAPGPYGVPYLLHKRCPNVLKWLHKILRSAWNNIKVSKEWMTAEGVYIPKEQNSKEIHQFRPISLLNNEGKIFFSVMATRLTKYLTENGYINTSVQKGSIPGVSGCLEHATMIGRAAAIIDKERPVISTAKGQSNPPSPSFTIFTTESGAKKWCGRSNTASTLRKGLLDSCDDWEISVDLPEWDKHPDVIRRTTLRPNIVIHSTSTQRFIMVELTVPYESRMEQAHT
;
A
#
# COMPACT_ATOMS: atom_id res chain seq x y z
N MET A 1 -31.99 -2.79 -10.16
CA MET A 1 -32.53 -3.40 -8.93
C MET A 1 -31.36 -3.77 -8.01
N PHE A 2 -30.77 -2.79 -7.30
CA PHE A 2 -29.65 -2.99 -6.36
C PHE A 2 -29.74 -2.02 -5.18
N LEU A 3 -30.94 -1.85 -4.61
CA LEU A 3 -31.14 -1.10 -3.37
C LEU A 3 -32.25 -1.77 -2.56
N GLN A 4 -31.95 -2.88 -1.90
CA GLN A 4 -32.79 -3.37 -0.79
C GLN A 4 -31.91 -3.98 0.30
N GLY A 5 -31.45 -3.13 1.22
CA GLY A 5 -30.85 -3.54 2.48
C GLY A 5 -30.21 -2.35 3.20
N PRO A 6 -30.47 -2.14 4.51
CA PRO A 6 -29.79 -1.09 5.27
C PRO A 6 -28.29 -1.42 5.33
N ILE A 7 -27.44 -0.43 5.01
CA ILE A 7 -25.98 -0.56 5.14
C ILE A 7 -25.68 -1.02 6.58
N PRO A 8 -25.07 -2.20 6.80
CA PRO A 8 -24.78 -2.67 8.14
C PRO A 8 -23.93 -1.60 8.85
N THR A 9 -24.24 -1.33 10.11
CA THR A 9 -23.55 -0.30 10.87
C THR A 9 -22.05 -0.63 10.87
N ARG A 10 -21.17 0.39 10.84
CA ARG A 10 -19.69 0.19 10.82
C ARG A 10 -19.22 -0.89 11.81
N LYS A 11 -19.87 -1.04 12.96
CA LYS A 11 -19.60 -2.11 13.93
C LYS A 11 -19.88 -3.52 13.41
N GLN A 12 -20.98 -3.79 12.69
CA GLN A 12 -21.28 -5.09 12.08
C GLN A 12 -20.27 -5.50 11.01
N LEU A 13 -19.72 -4.55 10.24
CA LEU A 13 -18.66 -4.81 9.25
C LEU A 13 -17.32 -5.27 9.87
N PHE A 14 -17.07 -4.94 11.14
CA PHE A 14 -15.81 -5.22 11.83
C PHE A 14 -15.95 -6.13 13.06
N GLN A 15 -17.16 -6.58 13.39
CA GLN A 15 -17.41 -7.46 14.53
C GLN A 15 -17.29 -8.91 14.10
N GLN A 16 -16.13 -9.52 14.36
CA GLN A 16 -16.05 -10.82 15.05
C GLN A 16 -14.69 -10.90 15.78
N PRO A 17 -14.64 -11.22 17.08
CA PRO A 17 -13.37 -11.62 17.70
C PRO A 17 -12.94 -12.93 17.03
N LYS A 18 -11.92 -12.84 16.18
CA LYS A 18 -11.33 -14.00 15.51
C LYS A 18 -10.42 -14.67 16.52
N SER A 19 -10.97 -15.58 17.31
CA SER A 19 -10.20 -16.45 18.20
C SER A 19 -10.00 -17.78 17.48
N ALA A 20 -8.76 -18.09 17.13
CA ALA A 20 -8.38 -19.38 16.56
C ALA A 20 -6.96 -19.73 17.02
N THR A 21 -6.73 -21.01 17.29
CA THR A 21 -5.43 -21.53 17.71
C THR A 21 -4.73 -22.13 16.50
N LEU A 22 -3.46 -21.77 16.29
CA LEU A 22 -2.65 -22.37 15.23
C LEU A 22 -2.44 -23.86 15.54
N ALA A 23 -2.96 -24.74 14.69
CA ALA A 23 -2.95 -26.19 14.88
C ALA A 23 -1.74 -26.87 14.20
N VAL A 24 -0.61 -26.17 14.17
CA VAL A 24 0.62 -26.60 13.48
C VAL A 24 1.69 -26.91 14.53
N SER A 25 2.48 -27.96 14.30
CA SER A 25 3.58 -28.29 15.19
C SER A 25 4.63 -27.16 15.21
N ARG A 26 5.42 -27.09 16.27
CA ARG A 26 6.49 -26.09 16.38
C ARG A 26 7.54 -26.32 15.29
N GLU A 27 7.83 -27.58 15.01
CA GLU A 27 8.84 -28.04 14.06
C GLU A 27 8.45 -27.63 12.63
N ASP A 28 7.19 -27.85 12.24
CA ASP A 28 6.66 -27.45 10.94
C ASP A 28 6.66 -25.92 10.78
N LEU A 29 6.35 -25.21 11.85
CA LEU A 29 6.38 -23.75 11.87
C LEU A 29 7.80 -23.20 11.70
N GLU A 30 8.78 -23.76 12.43
CA GLU A 30 10.18 -23.38 12.32
C GLU A 30 10.74 -23.72 10.93
N ALA A 31 10.37 -24.87 10.36
CA ALA A 31 10.73 -25.24 8.99
C ALA A 31 10.15 -24.25 7.96
N HIS A 32 8.88 -23.86 8.12
CA HIS A 32 8.25 -22.83 7.30
C HIS A 32 8.99 -21.49 7.41
N LEU A 33 9.30 -21.03 8.63
CA LEU A 33 10.01 -19.77 8.85
C LEU A 33 11.41 -19.79 8.22
N LYS A 34 12.17 -20.87 8.38
CA LYS A 34 13.48 -21.03 7.73
C LYS A 34 13.33 -20.97 6.21
N LYS A 35 12.38 -21.71 5.64
CA LYS A 35 12.14 -21.69 4.19
C LYS A 35 11.74 -20.29 3.67
N THR A 36 10.95 -19.55 4.42
CA THR A 36 10.42 -18.24 3.98
C THR A 36 11.40 -17.08 4.18
N TYR A 37 12.17 -17.09 5.26
CA TYR A 37 12.96 -15.91 5.67
C TYR A 37 14.47 -16.14 5.72
N LEU A 38 14.97 -17.38 5.63
CA LEU A 38 16.40 -17.62 5.58
C LEU A 38 16.90 -17.31 4.16
N ASP A 39 17.84 -16.37 4.07
CA ASP A 39 18.58 -16.13 2.85
C ASP A 39 19.84 -17.01 2.83
N THR A 40 19.82 -18.06 2.01
CA THR A 40 20.97 -18.96 1.82
C THR A 40 22.19 -18.23 1.24
N ASN A 41 21.97 -17.10 0.58
CA ASN A 41 22.99 -16.29 -0.08
C ASN A 41 23.40 -15.07 0.75
N GLN A 42 23.04 -15.00 2.05
CA GLN A 42 23.31 -13.83 2.90
C GLN A 42 24.80 -13.44 2.99
N GLU A 43 25.71 -14.39 2.75
CA GLU A 43 27.16 -14.18 2.79
C GLU A 43 27.76 -13.86 1.40
N LEU A 44 26.99 -14.03 0.32
CA LEU A 44 27.45 -13.70 -1.02
C LEU A 44 27.50 -12.18 -1.17
N PRO A 45 28.65 -11.60 -1.56
CA PRO A 45 28.72 -10.18 -1.87
C PRO A 45 27.70 -9.81 -2.95
N LEU A 46 26.96 -8.72 -2.72
CA LEU A 46 26.04 -8.19 -3.72
C LEU A 46 26.84 -7.72 -4.93
N GLU A 47 26.53 -8.27 -6.10
CA GLU A 47 27.15 -7.82 -7.36
C GLU A 47 26.79 -6.36 -7.66
N GLU A 48 27.74 -5.68 -8.30
CA GLU A 48 27.54 -4.31 -8.75
C GLU A 48 26.50 -4.32 -9.88
N THR A 49 25.34 -3.72 -9.62
CA THR A 49 24.23 -3.73 -10.58
C THR A 49 24.58 -2.82 -11.74
N ALA A 50 24.94 -3.41 -12.89
CA ALA A 50 25.23 -2.68 -14.11
C ALA A 50 24.04 -1.79 -14.49
N GLY A 51 24.29 -0.48 -14.70
CA GLY A 51 23.25 0.49 -15.08
C GLY A 51 22.64 1.32 -13.94
N ARG A 52 23.22 1.32 -12.74
CA ARG A 52 22.77 2.24 -11.66
C ARG A 52 22.91 3.70 -12.10
N ILE A 53 21.79 4.42 -12.11
CA ILE A 53 21.80 5.89 -12.15
C ILE A 53 22.36 6.34 -10.80
N CYS A 54 23.60 6.83 -10.78
CA CYS A 54 24.14 7.51 -9.61
C CYS A 54 23.29 8.76 -9.38
N SER A 55 22.54 8.78 -8.28
CA SER A 55 21.85 9.99 -7.85
C SER A 55 22.87 11.09 -7.61
N ALA A 56 22.46 12.35 -7.82
CA ALA A 56 23.31 13.50 -7.55
C ALA A 56 23.85 13.46 -6.11
N ALA A 57 25.05 14.00 -5.90
CA ALA A 57 25.64 14.10 -4.58
C ALA A 57 24.68 14.80 -3.59
N PRO A 58 24.62 14.37 -2.33
CA PRO A 58 23.65 14.89 -1.37
C PRO A 58 23.95 16.35 -1.05
N GLY A 59 22.94 17.22 -1.16
CA GLY A 59 22.99 18.59 -0.68
C GLY A 59 23.03 18.67 0.85
N ILE A 60 22.35 17.75 1.54
CA ILE A 60 22.32 17.65 3.00
C ILE A 60 23.02 16.38 3.44
N LYS A 61 24.06 16.50 4.26
CA LYS A 61 24.83 15.36 4.78
C LYS A 61 24.00 14.53 5.76
N PHE A 62 24.19 13.21 5.73
CA PHE A 62 23.57 12.31 6.68
C PHE A 62 24.11 12.53 8.11
N ASN A 63 23.23 12.43 9.11
CA ASN A 63 23.59 12.61 10.51
C ASN A 63 24.22 11.33 11.12
N ASN A 64 25.56 11.30 11.13
CA ASN A 64 26.36 10.23 11.72
C ASN A 64 26.69 10.41 13.21
N LYS A 65 26.06 11.35 13.92
CA LYS A 65 26.28 11.55 15.35
C LYS A 65 25.53 10.48 16.16
N PRO A 66 25.96 10.13 17.38
CA PRO A 66 25.16 9.23 18.23
C PRO A 66 23.74 9.76 18.46
N PRO A 67 22.73 8.90 18.67
CA PRO A 67 21.37 9.31 19.02
C PRO A 67 21.36 10.29 20.19
N ASN A 68 20.69 11.44 20.02
CA ASN A 68 20.56 12.40 21.11
C ASN A 68 19.30 12.13 21.95
N LEU A 69 19.24 12.71 23.15
CA LEU A 69 18.16 12.43 24.09
C LEU A 69 16.78 12.91 23.57
N GLN A 70 16.75 14.00 22.82
CA GLN A 70 15.53 14.57 22.26
C GLN A 70 14.94 13.67 21.17
N GLU A 71 15.78 13.12 20.28
CA GLU A 71 15.37 12.15 19.26
C GLU A 71 14.77 10.90 19.90
N VAL A 72 15.46 10.36 20.91
CA VAL A 72 15.00 9.19 21.66
C VAL A 72 13.68 9.47 22.37
N ALA A 73 13.56 10.61 23.04
CA ALA A 73 12.33 11.03 23.70
C ALA A 73 11.19 11.19 22.68
N ALA A 74 11.43 11.83 21.53
CA ALA A 74 10.42 12.03 20.50
C ALA A 74 9.83 10.70 20.02
N VAL A 75 10.67 9.71 19.71
CA VAL A 75 10.25 8.36 19.32
C VAL A 75 9.41 7.71 20.43
N ILE A 76 9.87 7.78 21.68
CA ILE A 76 9.15 7.20 22.82
C ILE A 76 7.78 7.86 22.98
N TYR A 77 7.70 9.19 22.92
CA TYR A 77 6.45 9.92 23.11
C TYR A 77 5.45 9.68 21.97
N GLN A 78 5.91 9.52 20.73
CA GLN A 78 5.09 9.13 19.58
C GLN A 78 4.54 7.70 19.71
N ALA A 79 5.27 6.78 20.32
CA ALA A 79 4.83 5.40 20.48
C ALA A 79 3.58 5.28 21.37
N ARG A 80 2.67 4.34 21.06
CA ARG A 80 1.47 4.10 21.88
C ARG A 80 1.88 3.49 23.22
N ALA A 81 1.42 4.09 24.32
CA ALA A 81 1.75 3.62 25.68
C ALA A 81 1.29 2.18 25.96
N LYS A 82 0.17 1.77 25.35
CA LYS A 82 -0.41 0.42 25.44
C LYS A 82 0.10 -0.54 24.36
N SER A 83 1.16 -0.18 23.63
CA SER A 83 1.76 -1.10 22.65
C SER A 83 2.26 -2.34 23.36
N ALA A 84 2.01 -3.52 22.78
CA ALA A 84 2.51 -4.77 23.30
C ALA A 84 4.05 -4.73 23.40
N PRO A 85 4.63 -5.12 24.55
CA PRO A 85 6.07 -5.23 24.70
C PRO A 85 6.62 -6.44 23.94
N GLY A 86 7.93 -6.50 23.78
CA GLY A 86 8.63 -7.70 23.32
C GLY A 86 8.76 -8.78 24.41
N PRO A 87 9.62 -9.79 24.21
CA PRO A 87 9.69 -10.98 25.07
C PRO A 87 9.98 -10.69 26.55
N TYR A 88 10.68 -9.59 26.84
CA TYR A 88 11.06 -9.18 28.19
C TYR A 88 10.02 -8.30 28.90
N GLY A 89 8.88 -8.02 28.25
CA GLY A 89 7.76 -7.34 28.89
C GLY A 89 7.96 -5.84 29.17
N VAL A 90 9.06 -5.21 28.73
CA VAL A 90 9.34 -3.78 29.00
C VAL A 90 8.47 -2.87 28.10
N PRO A 91 7.52 -2.09 28.64
CA PRO A 91 6.62 -1.26 27.83
C PRO A 91 7.15 0.16 27.62
N TYR A 92 6.72 0.82 26.54
CA TYR A 92 7.00 2.27 26.33
C TYR A 92 6.55 3.15 27.50
N LEU A 93 5.49 2.75 28.21
CA LEU A 93 4.97 3.48 29.36
C LEU A 93 6.03 3.70 30.45
N LEU A 94 6.93 2.73 30.65
CA LEU A 94 8.02 2.85 31.62
C LEU A 94 8.91 4.05 31.30
N HIS A 95 9.39 4.14 30.06
CA HIS A 95 10.25 5.24 29.64
C HIS A 95 9.54 6.60 29.63
N LYS A 96 8.23 6.62 29.39
CA LYS A 96 7.41 7.84 29.47
C LYS A 96 7.25 8.36 30.90
N ARG A 97 7.09 7.45 31.87
CA ARG A 97 6.82 7.82 33.28
C ARG A 97 8.08 7.95 34.13
N CYS A 98 9.20 7.37 33.71
CA CYS A 98 10.44 7.31 34.48
C CYS A 98 11.60 7.99 33.74
N PRO A 99 11.81 9.31 33.91
CA PRO A 99 12.86 10.07 33.20
C PRO A 99 14.28 9.53 33.42
N ASN A 100 14.57 9.01 34.61
CA ASN A 100 15.88 8.43 34.90
C ASN A 100 16.13 7.14 34.12
N VAL A 101 15.09 6.31 33.93
CA VAL A 101 15.16 5.11 33.09
C VAL A 101 15.35 5.49 31.62
N LEU A 102 14.66 6.53 31.15
CA LEU A 102 14.86 7.06 29.80
C LEU A 102 16.28 7.59 29.58
N LYS A 103 16.87 8.29 30.56
CA LYS A 103 18.28 8.73 30.53
C LYS A 103 19.24 7.54 30.52
N TRP A 104 18.94 6.47 31.26
CA TRP A 104 19.76 5.26 31.27
C TRP A 104 19.68 4.50 29.94
N LEU A 105 18.48 4.32 29.40
CA LEU A 105 18.27 3.78 28.05
C LEU A 105 19.07 4.58 27.02
N HIS A 106 19.00 5.91 27.05
CA HIS A 106 19.76 6.77 26.13
C HIS A 106 21.27 6.50 26.18
N LYS A 107 21.85 6.27 27.37
CA LYS A 107 23.27 5.89 27.51
C LYS A 107 23.56 4.56 26.81
N ILE A 108 22.67 3.57 26.94
CA ILE A 108 22.80 2.27 26.25
C ILE A 108 22.73 2.45 24.75
N LEU A 109 21.76 3.22 24.24
CA LEU A 109 21.62 3.47 22.80
C LEU A 109 22.87 4.16 22.22
N ARG A 110 23.46 5.11 22.96
CA ARG A 110 24.73 5.74 22.58
C ARG A 110 25.90 4.77 22.60
N SER A 111 25.95 3.88 23.59
CA SER A 111 26.98 2.85 23.66
C SER A 111 26.89 1.88 22.48
N ALA A 112 25.69 1.43 22.12
CA ALA A 112 25.46 0.58 20.95
C ALA A 112 25.92 1.25 19.65
N TRP A 113 25.64 2.56 19.49
CA TRP A 113 26.12 3.36 18.37
C TRP A 113 27.64 3.45 18.31
N ASN A 114 28.28 3.89 19.40
CA ASN A 114 29.72 4.14 19.43
C ASN A 114 30.54 2.86 19.25
N ASN A 115 30.01 1.72 19.70
CA ASN A 115 30.68 0.43 19.60
C ASN A 115 30.32 -0.34 18.33
N ILE A 116 29.46 0.21 17.47
CA ILE A 116 28.93 -0.45 16.25
C ILE A 116 28.43 -1.87 16.59
N LYS A 117 27.75 -2.00 17.73
CA LYS A 117 27.33 -3.29 18.26
C LYS A 117 25.93 -3.19 18.85
N VAL A 118 25.00 -3.88 18.20
CA VAL A 118 23.63 -4.06 18.71
C VAL A 118 23.57 -5.35 19.54
N SER A 119 22.74 -5.35 20.58
CA SER A 119 22.57 -6.53 21.44
C SER A 119 21.75 -7.59 20.71
N LYS A 120 22.05 -8.88 20.96
CA LYS A 120 21.34 -9.99 20.31
C LYS A 120 19.86 -10.00 20.67
N GLU A 121 19.56 -9.59 21.89
CA GLU A 121 18.21 -9.45 22.44
C GLU A 121 17.36 -8.45 21.64
N TRP A 122 17.98 -7.48 20.95
CA TRP A 122 17.28 -6.53 20.08
C TRP A 122 16.92 -7.12 18.71
N MET A 123 17.54 -8.23 18.36
CA MET A 123 17.33 -8.97 17.12
C MET A 123 16.46 -10.23 17.34
N THR A 124 16.06 -10.49 18.59
CA THR A 124 15.15 -11.58 18.95
C THR A 124 13.72 -11.07 19.04
N ALA A 125 12.76 -11.83 18.49
CA ALA A 125 11.35 -11.51 18.55
C ALA A 125 10.51 -12.71 18.98
N GLU A 126 9.38 -12.43 19.63
CA GLU A 126 8.33 -13.43 19.87
C GLU A 126 7.34 -13.41 18.71
N GLY A 127 7.11 -14.57 18.08
CA GLY A 127 6.18 -14.70 16.96
C GLY A 127 4.75 -14.91 17.42
N VAL A 128 3.88 -13.93 17.18
CA VAL A 128 2.44 -14.00 17.49
C VAL A 128 1.66 -14.16 16.20
N TYR A 129 0.74 -15.13 16.15
CA TYR A 129 -0.05 -15.45 14.97
C TYR A 129 -1.50 -14.98 15.16
N ILE A 130 -1.90 -13.96 14.38
CA ILE A 130 -3.25 -13.39 14.45
C ILE A 130 -4.11 -13.96 13.31
N PRO A 131 -5.24 -14.63 13.59
CA PRO A 131 -6.06 -15.22 12.55
C PRO A 131 -6.69 -14.16 11.62
N LYS A 132 -6.61 -14.40 10.31
CA LYS A 132 -7.25 -13.57 9.28
C LYS A 132 -8.75 -13.82 9.22
N GLU A 133 -9.19 -15.03 9.52
CA GLU A 133 -10.56 -15.53 9.33
C GLU A 133 -11.06 -16.26 10.58
N GLN A 134 -12.34 -16.63 10.62
CA GLN A 134 -12.83 -17.54 11.66
C GLN A 134 -12.34 -18.97 11.38
N ASN A 135 -12.14 -19.76 12.44
CA ASN A 135 -11.73 -21.17 12.34
C ASN A 135 -10.41 -21.42 11.58
N SER A 136 -9.50 -20.45 11.57
CA SER A 136 -8.17 -20.60 10.98
C SER A 136 -7.38 -21.72 11.66
N LYS A 137 -6.79 -22.63 10.86
CA LYS A 137 -5.97 -23.76 11.33
C LYS A 137 -4.58 -23.76 10.71
N GLU A 138 -4.46 -23.35 9.45
CA GLU A 138 -3.23 -23.41 8.67
C GLU A 138 -2.43 -22.09 8.71
N ILE A 139 -1.10 -22.17 8.56
CA ILE A 139 -0.18 -21.02 8.70
C ILE A 139 -0.60 -19.81 7.83
N HIS A 140 -0.98 -20.05 6.57
CA HIS A 140 -1.31 -18.99 5.61
C HIS A 140 -2.56 -18.17 6.01
N GLN A 141 -3.42 -18.76 6.86
CA GLN A 141 -4.63 -18.13 7.40
C GLN A 141 -4.33 -17.20 8.58
N PHE A 142 -3.09 -17.17 9.06
CA PHE A 142 -2.65 -16.27 10.12
C PHE A 142 -1.78 -15.14 9.56
N ARG A 143 -1.75 -14.02 10.28
CA ARG A 143 -0.78 -12.94 10.11
C ARG A 143 0.31 -13.15 11.16
N PRO A 144 1.55 -13.50 10.76
CA PRO A 144 2.66 -13.50 11.69
C PRO A 144 2.99 -12.07 12.10
N ILE A 145 3.12 -11.82 13.40
CA ILE A 145 3.54 -10.56 13.99
C ILE A 145 4.74 -10.83 14.88
N SER A 146 5.87 -10.19 14.58
CA SER A 146 7.08 -10.29 15.40
C SER A 146 7.07 -9.22 16.48
N LEU A 147 6.87 -9.62 17.74
CA LEU A 147 7.01 -8.75 18.90
C LEU A 147 8.50 -8.61 19.26
N LEU A 148 9.14 -7.59 18.69
CA LEU A 148 10.49 -7.16 19.05
C LEU A 148 10.50 -6.34 20.35
N ASN A 149 11.65 -6.30 21.03
CA ASN A 149 11.86 -5.46 22.20
C ASN A 149 11.71 -3.96 21.88
N ASN A 150 11.33 -3.17 22.89
CA ASN A 150 11.06 -1.75 22.67
C ASN A 150 12.35 -0.94 22.56
N GLU A 151 13.41 -1.34 23.25
CA GLU A 151 14.72 -0.68 23.24
C GLU A 151 15.33 -0.68 21.84
N GLY A 152 15.33 -1.85 21.18
CA GLY A 152 15.79 -1.99 19.79
C GLY A 152 14.92 -1.20 18.83
N LYS A 153 13.58 -1.29 18.96
CA LYS A 153 12.66 -0.47 18.14
C LYS A 153 12.93 1.02 18.30
N ILE A 154 13.19 1.51 19.51
CA ILE A 154 13.50 2.93 19.74
C ILE A 154 14.78 3.31 19.00
N PHE A 155 15.83 2.51 19.13
CA PHE A 155 17.10 2.73 18.43
C PHE A 155 16.91 2.81 16.91
N PHE A 156 16.30 1.77 16.32
CA PHE A 156 16.10 1.71 14.87
C PHE A 156 15.11 2.76 14.37
N SER A 157 14.14 3.18 15.18
CA SER A 157 13.20 4.26 14.81
C SER A 157 13.90 5.62 14.74
N VAL A 158 14.88 5.90 15.59
CA VAL A 158 15.71 7.11 15.46
C VAL A 158 16.48 7.06 14.14
N MET A 159 17.07 5.92 13.81
CA MET A 159 17.81 5.74 12.55
C MET A 159 16.91 5.85 11.33
N ALA A 160 15.74 5.23 11.35
CA ALA A 160 14.74 5.32 10.30
C ALA A 160 14.30 6.78 10.10
N THR A 161 14.03 7.52 11.18
CA THR A 161 13.66 8.94 11.09
C THR A 161 14.76 9.77 10.42
N ARG A 162 16.03 9.55 10.78
CA ARG A 162 17.17 10.24 10.15
C ARG A 162 17.32 9.88 8.68
N LEU A 163 17.18 8.60 8.34
CA LEU A 163 17.30 8.10 6.99
C LEU A 163 16.18 8.65 6.11
N THR A 164 14.93 8.57 6.56
CA THR A 164 13.78 9.12 5.85
C THR A 164 13.98 10.60 5.59
N LYS A 165 14.35 11.39 6.62
CA LYS A 165 14.63 12.83 6.47
C LYS A 165 15.71 13.09 5.42
N TYR A 166 16.84 12.39 5.51
CA TYR A 166 17.94 12.53 4.55
C TYR A 166 17.51 12.20 3.12
N LEU A 167 16.76 11.11 2.92
CA LEU A 167 16.29 10.70 1.60
C LEU A 167 15.26 11.67 1.03
N THR A 168 14.35 12.19 1.85
CA THR A 168 13.32 13.15 1.39
C THR A 168 13.89 14.53 1.11
N GLU A 169 14.79 15.04 1.97
CA GLU A 169 15.34 16.39 1.79
C GLU A 169 16.34 16.49 0.64
N ASN A 170 17.00 15.37 0.30
CA ASN A 170 17.86 15.30 -0.89
C ASN A 170 17.11 14.91 -2.17
N GLY A 171 15.78 14.74 -2.12
CA GLY A 171 14.99 14.39 -3.30
C GLY A 171 15.23 12.98 -3.84
N TYR A 172 15.81 12.07 -3.04
CA TYR A 172 16.07 10.68 -3.44
C TYR A 172 14.82 9.81 -3.41
N ILE A 173 13.76 10.25 -2.74
CA ILE A 173 12.44 9.59 -2.76
C ILE A 173 11.47 10.49 -3.52
N ASN A 174 10.93 9.95 -4.61
CA ASN A 174 9.81 10.57 -5.31
C ASN A 174 8.49 10.26 -4.58
N THR A 175 7.96 11.25 -3.85
CA THR A 175 6.73 11.12 -3.06
C THR A 175 5.43 11.08 -3.87
N SER A 176 5.49 11.36 -5.18
CA SER A 176 4.34 11.12 -6.07
C SER A 176 4.09 9.62 -6.27
N VAL A 177 5.14 8.80 -6.18
CA VAL A 177 5.10 7.34 -6.36
C VAL A 177 5.15 6.64 -4.99
N GLN A 178 6.19 6.90 -4.21
CA GLN A 178 6.37 6.28 -2.91
C GLN A 178 5.59 7.08 -1.86
N LYS A 179 4.39 6.59 -1.55
CA LYS A 179 3.50 7.20 -0.55
C LYS A 179 3.51 6.46 0.78
N GLY A 180 3.95 5.20 0.78
CA GLY A 180 4.03 4.37 1.98
C GLY A 180 5.13 4.83 2.92
N SER A 181 4.82 4.94 4.20
CA SER A 181 5.79 5.24 5.27
C SER A 181 6.56 6.56 5.10
N ILE A 182 6.05 7.50 4.29
CA ILE A 182 6.61 8.86 4.16
C ILE A 182 5.81 9.83 5.05
N PRO A 183 6.46 10.49 6.03
CA PRO A 183 5.80 11.49 6.87
C PRO A 183 5.16 12.60 6.02
N GLY A 184 3.90 12.94 6.32
CA GLY A 184 3.17 14.01 5.64
C GLY A 184 2.49 13.59 4.33
N VAL A 185 2.71 12.37 3.81
CA VAL A 185 2.04 11.86 2.61
C VAL A 185 0.85 10.98 3.01
N SER A 186 -0.35 11.30 2.53
CA SER A 186 -1.58 10.56 2.87
C SER A 186 -1.96 9.56 1.78
N GLY A 187 -1.04 8.63 1.48
CA GLY A 187 -1.18 7.69 0.36
C GLY A 187 -2.50 6.91 0.37
N CYS A 188 -2.90 6.36 1.51
CA CYS A 188 -4.14 5.59 1.61
C CYS A 188 -5.39 6.46 1.35
N LEU A 189 -5.41 7.71 1.83
CA LEU A 189 -6.54 8.61 1.61
C LEU A 189 -6.60 9.05 0.15
N GLU A 190 -5.47 9.38 -0.45
CA GLU A 190 -5.39 9.70 -1.87
C GLU A 190 -5.91 8.53 -2.72
N HIS A 191 -5.47 7.31 -2.44
CA HIS A 191 -5.93 6.14 -3.19
C HIS A 191 -7.44 5.89 -2.99
N ALA A 192 -7.94 5.95 -1.76
CA ALA A 192 -9.35 5.76 -1.47
C ALA A 192 -10.23 6.83 -2.13
N THR A 193 -9.79 8.10 -2.13
CA THR A 193 -10.53 9.20 -2.76
C THR A 193 -10.50 9.11 -4.28
N MET A 194 -9.39 8.66 -4.88
CA MET A 194 -9.31 8.39 -6.33
C MET A 194 -10.30 7.31 -6.75
N ILE A 195 -10.31 6.17 -6.03
CA ILE A 195 -11.26 5.06 -6.28
C ILE A 195 -12.70 5.54 -6.10
N GLY A 196 -12.99 6.28 -5.03
CA GLY A 196 -14.32 6.82 -4.77
C GLY A 196 -14.80 7.81 -5.85
N ARG A 197 -13.91 8.65 -6.39
CA ARG A 197 -14.24 9.57 -7.50
C ARG A 197 -14.50 8.81 -8.79
N ALA A 198 -13.71 7.79 -9.11
CA ALA A 198 -13.95 6.95 -10.26
C ALA A 198 -15.32 6.28 -10.16
N ALA A 199 -15.66 5.71 -9.00
CA ALA A 199 -16.98 5.14 -8.74
C ALA A 199 -18.12 6.17 -8.88
N ALA A 200 -17.95 7.40 -8.38
CA ALA A 200 -18.96 8.46 -8.49
C ALA A 200 -19.18 8.95 -9.93
N ILE A 201 -18.11 9.01 -10.75
CA ILE A 201 -18.23 9.32 -12.18
C ILE A 201 -19.02 8.20 -12.87
N ILE A 202 -18.68 6.94 -12.59
CA ILE A 202 -19.42 5.79 -13.13
C ILE A 202 -20.91 5.86 -12.75
N ASP A 203 -21.23 6.15 -11.49
CA ASP A 203 -22.62 6.27 -11.04
C ASP A 203 -23.36 7.47 -11.64
N LYS A 204 -22.66 8.58 -11.91
CA LYS A 204 -23.23 9.77 -12.55
C LYS A 204 -23.53 9.57 -14.03
N GLU A 205 -22.69 8.81 -14.73
CA GLU A 205 -22.89 8.48 -16.14
C GLU A 205 -23.87 7.30 -16.33
N ARG A 206 -24.14 6.52 -15.27
CA ARG A 206 -25.12 5.41 -15.23
C ARG A 206 -26.52 5.71 -15.81
N PRO A 207 -27.14 6.88 -15.56
CA PRO A 207 -28.45 7.21 -16.12
C PRO A 207 -28.38 7.50 -17.63
N VAL A 208 -27.30 8.14 -18.08
CA VAL A 208 -27.04 8.49 -19.49
C VAL A 208 -26.90 7.20 -20.33
N ILE A 209 -26.22 6.19 -19.77
CA ILE A 209 -26.07 4.85 -20.37
C ILE A 209 -27.43 4.12 -20.49
N SER A 210 -28.40 4.36 -19.60
CA SER A 210 -29.72 3.70 -19.68
C SER A 210 -30.71 4.36 -20.66
N THR A 211 -30.39 5.57 -21.15
CA THR A 211 -31.27 6.36 -22.02
C THR A 211 -30.92 6.31 -23.51
N ALA A 212 -29.82 5.68 -23.90
CA ALA A 212 -29.37 5.59 -25.29
C ALA A 212 -30.05 4.47 -26.10
N LYS A 213 -31.39 4.37 -26.05
CA LYS A 213 -32.18 3.53 -26.97
C LYS A 213 -32.05 4.06 -28.41
N GLY A 214 -31.04 3.63 -29.15
CA GLY A 214 -30.85 4.07 -30.52
C GLY A 214 -29.88 3.19 -31.29
N GLN A 215 -30.43 2.41 -32.22
CA GLN A 215 -29.78 1.50 -33.16
C GLN A 215 -28.34 1.88 -33.57
N SER A 216 -27.43 0.89 -33.56
CA SER A 216 -26.36 0.83 -34.55
C SER A 216 -25.87 -0.61 -34.77
N ASN A 217 -25.58 -0.93 -36.03
CA ASN A 217 -25.13 -2.22 -36.56
C ASN A 217 -23.85 -2.74 -35.89
N PRO A 218 -23.61 -4.07 -35.89
CA PRO A 218 -22.45 -4.66 -35.23
C PRO A 218 -21.16 -4.31 -35.98
N PRO A 219 -20.15 -3.72 -35.33
CA PRO A 219 -18.80 -3.63 -35.87
C PRO A 219 -17.93 -4.80 -35.39
N SER A 220 -16.85 -5.06 -36.12
CA SER A 220 -15.77 -5.99 -35.73
C SER A 220 -15.23 -5.69 -34.32
N PRO A 221 -14.72 -6.70 -33.58
CA PRO A 221 -14.25 -6.52 -32.21
C PRO A 221 -13.18 -5.43 -32.13
N SER A 222 -13.51 -4.35 -31.45
CA SER A 222 -12.64 -3.18 -31.28
C SER A 222 -12.31 -3.02 -29.80
N PHE A 223 -11.01 -2.99 -29.50
CA PHE A 223 -10.49 -2.84 -28.15
C PHE A 223 -10.10 -1.39 -27.87
N THR A 224 -10.45 -0.84 -26.71
CA THR A 224 -10.02 0.51 -26.32
C THR A 224 -9.56 0.52 -24.86
N ILE A 225 -8.27 0.84 -24.67
CA ILE A 225 -7.63 0.95 -23.35
C ILE A 225 -7.67 2.41 -22.91
N PHE A 226 -8.07 2.66 -21.67
CA PHE A 226 -7.95 3.99 -21.06
C PHE A 226 -7.07 3.95 -19.83
N THR A 227 -6.03 4.78 -19.83
CA THR A 227 -5.18 5.10 -18.68
C THR A 227 -5.54 6.49 -18.17
N THR A 228 -5.94 6.61 -16.90
CA THR A 228 -6.22 7.91 -16.29
C THR A 228 -5.03 8.38 -15.45
N GLU A 229 -4.30 9.39 -15.93
CA GLU A 229 -3.19 9.98 -15.19
C GLU A 229 -3.68 10.92 -14.06
N SER A 230 -3.06 10.82 -12.88
CA SER A 230 -3.22 11.82 -11.81
C SER A 230 -2.15 12.91 -11.95
N GLY A 231 -2.41 13.94 -12.75
CA GLY A 231 -1.54 15.12 -12.82
C GLY A 231 -1.90 16.19 -13.85
N ALA A 232 -2.54 17.27 -13.38
CA ALA A 232 -2.64 18.63 -13.91
C ALA A 232 -3.26 18.91 -15.32
N LYS A 233 -4.38 19.65 -15.32
CA LYS A 233 -4.49 21.02 -15.90
C LYS A 233 -5.75 21.73 -15.39
N LYS A 234 -5.58 22.96 -14.89
CA LYS A 234 -6.68 23.92 -14.72
C LYS A 234 -7.41 24.07 -16.06
N TRP A 235 -8.73 23.92 -16.07
CA TRP A 235 -9.55 24.42 -17.16
C TRP A 235 -10.35 25.63 -16.66
N CYS A 236 -10.06 26.77 -17.27
CA CYS A 236 -10.76 28.03 -17.04
C CYS A 236 -12.20 27.90 -17.53
N GLY A 237 -13.14 28.39 -16.72
CA GLY A 237 -14.54 28.49 -17.14
C GLY A 237 -14.67 29.37 -18.39
N ARG A 238 -15.49 28.90 -19.33
CA ARG A 238 -16.18 29.76 -20.30
C ARG A 238 -17.64 29.38 -20.36
N SER A 239 -18.48 30.40 -20.29
CA SER A 239 -19.91 30.33 -20.45
C SER A 239 -20.32 30.16 -21.92
N ASN A 240 -21.48 29.52 -22.08
CA ASN A 240 -22.54 29.74 -23.06
C ASN A 240 -22.52 29.06 -24.44
N THR A 241 -23.77 28.70 -24.81
CA THR A 241 -24.39 28.35 -26.10
C THR A 241 -24.45 26.88 -26.51
N ALA A 242 -25.68 26.46 -26.81
CA ALA A 242 -26.09 25.12 -27.18
C ALA A 242 -25.49 24.66 -28.52
N SER A 243 -24.93 23.45 -28.57
CA SER A 243 -24.81 22.66 -29.81
C SER A 243 -24.29 21.24 -29.53
N THR A 244 -24.93 20.25 -30.16
CA THR A 244 -24.48 18.85 -30.37
C THR A 244 -24.08 18.06 -29.13
N LEU A 245 -24.97 17.18 -28.67
CA LEU A 245 -24.67 16.12 -27.72
C LEU A 245 -23.51 15.29 -28.27
N ARG A 246 -22.31 15.42 -27.70
CA ARG A 246 -21.17 14.57 -28.07
C ARG A 246 -21.53 13.14 -27.70
N LYS A 247 -21.60 12.24 -28.69
CA LYS A 247 -21.72 10.80 -28.43
C LYS A 247 -20.53 10.35 -27.59
N GLY A 248 -20.81 9.91 -26.36
CA GLY A 248 -19.87 9.28 -25.45
C GLY A 248 -19.48 7.88 -25.93
N LEU A 249 -18.37 7.37 -25.40
CA LEU A 249 -17.83 6.05 -25.76
C LEU A 249 -18.79 4.91 -25.41
N LEU A 250 -19.58 5.08 -24.34
CA LEU A 250 -20.56 4.11 -23.86
C LEU A 250 -21.91 4.23 -24.60
N ASP A 251 -22.10 5.26 -25.43
CA ASP A 251 -23.37 5.51 -26.14
C ASP A 251 -23.58 4.55 -27.32
N SER A 252 -22.74 3.53 -27.46
CA SER A 252 -22.76 2.62 -28.61
C SER A 252 -23.55 1.33 -28.40
N CYS A 253 -23.90 1.00 -27.15
CA CYS A 253 -24.77 -0.14 -26.82
C CYS A 253 -25.33 -0.04 -25.40
N ASP A 254 -26.38 -0.82 -25.13
CA ASP A 254 -27.17 -0.78 -23.89
C ASP A 254 -26.87 -1.94 -22.92
N ASP A 255 -26.01 -2.89 -23.30
CA ASP A 255 -25.72 -4.13 -22.55
C ASP A 255 -24.34 -4.12 -21.87
N TRP A 256 -23.86 -2.95 -21.47
CA TRP A 256 -22.59 -2.83 -20.75
C TRP A 256 -22.65 -3.47 -19.37
N GLU A 257 -21.77 -4.44 -19.12
CA GLU A 257 -21.53 -5.06 -17.82
C GLU A 257 -20.18 -4.61 -17.26
N ILE A 258 -20.18 -4.24 -15.97
CA ILE A 258 -19.03 -3.66 -15.26
C ILE A 258 -18.52 -4.66 -14.23
N SER A 259 -17.20 -4.83 -14.18
CA SER A 259 -16.51 -5.74 -13.29
C SER A 259 -15.31 -5.03 -12.65
N VAL A 260 -15.19 -5.10 -11.32
CA VAL A 260 -14.22 -4.33 -10.52
C VAL A 260 -13.52 -5.27 -9.53
N ASP A 261 -12.22 -5.09 -9.33
CA ASP A 261 -11.40 -5.82 -8.34
C ASP A 261 -11.68 -7.33 -8.32
N LEU A 262 -11.30 -8.00 -9.40
CA LEU A 262 -11.65 -9.39 -9.67
C LEU A 262 -10.61 -10.35 -9.07
N PRO A 263 -10.91 -11.06 -7.97
CA PRO A 263 -9.98 -12.04 -7.39
C PRO A 263 -9.89 -13.33 -8.22
N GLU A 264 -10.93 -13.66 -9.00
CA GLU A 264 -11.03 -14.90 -9.79
C GLU A 264 -11.53 -14.59 -11.20
N TRP A 265 -10.69 -14.83 -12.20
CA TRP A 265 -10.92 -14.43 -13.60
C TRP A 265 -11.70 -15.47 -14.44
N ASP A 266 -12.08 -16.60 -13.85
CA ASP A 266 -12.75 -17.71 -14.54
C ASP A 266 -14.21 -17.41 -14.93
N LYS A 267 -14.78 -16.31 -14.42
CA LYS A 267 -16.17 -15.90 -14.66
C LYS A 267 -16.33 -14.88 -15.79
N HIS A 268 -15.26 -14.50 -16.49
CA HIS A 268 -15.29 -13.43 -17.50
C HIS A 268 -15.25 -13.93 -18.95
N PRO A 269 -15.74 -13.10 -19.91
CA PRO A 269 -15.71 -13.42 -21.33
C PRO A 269 -14.34 -13.87 -21.81
N ASP A 270 -14.32 -14.97 -22.58
CA ASP A 270 -13.11 -15.67 -23.03
C ASP A 270 -12.05 -14.76 -23.67
N VAL A 271 -12.50 -13.69 -24.32
CA VAL A 271 -11.63 -12.73 -25.00
C VAL A 271 -10.71 -11.99 -24.03
N ILE A 272 -11.15 -11.64 -22.82
CA ILE A 272 -10.30 -10.93 -21.87
C ILE A 272 -9.33 -11.90 -21.19
N ARG A 273 -9.77 -13.13 -20.91
CA ARG A 273 -8.93 -14.22 -20.38
C ARG A 273 -7.69 -14.49 -21.26
N ARG A 274 -7.81 -14.25 -22.58
CA ARG A 274 -6.71 -14.41 -23.55
C ARG A 274 -5.72 -13.25 -23.58
N THR A 275 -6.06 -12.08 -23.04
CA THR A 275 -5.22 -10.87 -23.16
C THR A 275 -4.06 -10.82 -22.19
N THR A 276 -3.96 -11.72 -21.20
CA THR A 276 -2.98 -11.72 -20.08
C THR A 276 -2.95 -10.44 -19.22
N LEU A 277 -3.70 -9.40 -19.58
CA LEU A 277 -3.81 -8.12 -18.88
C LEU A 277 -4.69 -8.27 -17.62
N ARG A 278 -4.41 -7.49 -16.57
CA ARG A 278 -5.14 -7.54 -15.28
C ARG A 278 -5.73 -6.18 -14.87
N PRO A 279 -6.67 -5.66 -15.67
CA PRO A 279 -7.30 -4.37 -15.41
C PRO A 279 -8.06 -4.34 -14.07
N ASN A 280 -7.96 -3.21 -13.37
CA ASN A 280 -8.70 -2.97 -12.14
C ASN A 280 -10.22 -2.91 -12.38
N ILE A 281 -10.63 -2.39 -13.54
CA ILE A 281 -12.02 -2.29 -13.95
C ILE A 281 -12.15 -2.72 -15.41
N VAL A 282 -13.11 -3.58 -15.70
CA VAL A 282 -13.52 -3.96 -17.05
C VAL A 282 -14.96 -3.57 -17.26
N ILE A 283 -15.24 -2.89 -18.37
CA ILE A 283 -16.59 -2.61 -18.85
C ILE A 283 -16.70 -3.30 -20.21
N HIS A 284 -17.68 -4.18 -20.39
CA HIS A 284 -17.81 -4.94 -21.62
C HIS A 284 -19.25 -5.06 -22.11
N SER A 285 -19.43 -5.16 -23.41
CA SER A 285 -20.72 -5.39 -24.06
C SER A 285 -20.64 -6.66 -24.89
N THR A 286 -21.56 -7.59 -24.64
CA THR A 286 -21.62 -8.86 -25.35
C THR A 286 -22.19 -8.67 -26.76
N SER A 287 -23.15 -7.76 -26.91
CA SER A 287 -23.85 -7.46 -28.16
C SER A 287 -22.93 -6.81 -29.21
N THR A 288 -22.01 -5.95 -28.77
CA THR A 288 -21.07 -5.24 -29.67
C THR A 288 -19.67 -5.81 -29.67
N GLN A 289 -19.40 -6.83 -28.83
CA GLN A 289 -18.07 -7.41 -28.65
C GLN A 289 -17.00 -6.35 -28.32
N ARG A 290 -17.37 -5.35 -27.53
CA ARG A 290 -16.50 -4.25 -27.12
C ARG A 290 -16.09 -4.36 -25.67
N PHE A 291 -14.84 -4.00 -25.41
CA PHE A 291 -14.23 -4.02 -24.08
C PHE A 291 -13.53 -2.69 -23.83
N ILE A 292 -13.84 -2.11 -22.69
CA ILE A 292 -13.17 -0.95 -22.13
C ILE A 292 -12.47 -1.43 -20.87
N MET A 293 -11.14 -1.43 -20.94
CA MET A 293 -10.29 -1.78 -19.82
C MET A 293 -9.76 -0.50 -19.22
N VAL A 294 -10.07 -0.30 -17.94
CA VAL A 294 -9.59 0.85 -17.16
C VAL A 294 -8.56 0.32 -16.17
N GLU A 295 -7.31 0.68 -16.45
CA GLU A 295 -6.19 0.43 -15.57
C GLU A 295 -6.02 1.64 -14.64
N LEU A 296 -6.15 1.42 -13.34
CA LEU A 296 -5.83 2.42 -12.34
C LEU A 296 -4.32 2.43 -12.13
N THR A 297 -3.61 2.98 -13.09
CA THR A 297 -2.16 3.15 -12.98
C THR A 297 -1.85 4.23 -11.93
N VAL A 298 -0.94 3.90 -11.00
CA VAL A 298 -0.12 4.92 -10.36
C VAL A 298 0.76 5.48 -11.49
N PRO A 299 0.82 6.80 -11.73
CA PRO A 299 1.41 7.37 -12.93
C PRO A 299 2.93 7.13 -12.94
N TYR A 300 3.35 5.99 -13.46
CA TYR A 300 4.74 5.71 -13.79
C TYR A 300 4.90 4.95 -15.12
N GLU A 301 3.85 4.33 -15.65
CA GLU A 301 3.98 3.55 -16.90
C GLU A 301 3.76 4.36 -18.18
N SER A 302 3.20 5.58 -18.12
CA SER A 302 2.89 6.39 -19.31
C SER A 302 3.91 7.49 -19.65
N ARG A 303 4.90 7.76 -18.77
CA ARG A 303 5.79 8.94 -18.89
C ARG A 303 7.28 8.64 -18.80
N MET A 304 7.71 7.45 -19.20
CA MET A 304 9.15 7.16 -19.25
C MET A 304 9.94 8.12 -20.15
N GLU A 305 9.35 8.63 -21.24
CA GLU A 305 10.03 9.57 -22.15
C GLU A 305 10.08 11.01 -21.64
N GLN A 306 9.10 11.48 -20.86
CA GLN A 306 9.08 12.86 -20.34
C GLN A 306 9.85 13.05 -19.03
N ALA A 307 10.18 11.95 -18.33
CA ALA A 307 11.05 11.99 -17.15
C ALA A 307 12.55 11.98 -17.50
N HIS A 308 12.90 11.91 -18.79
CA HIS A 308 14.28 11.85 -19.31
C HIS A 308 14.75 13.16 -19.97
N THR A 309 14.03 14.28 -19.81
CA THR A 309 14.46 15.64 -20.20
C THR A 309 14.23 16.61 -19.07
#